data_AF-A0A8T3VT25-F1
#
_entry.id   AF-A0A8T3VT25-F1
#
_cell.length_a   1.000
_cell.length_b   1.000
_cell.length_c   1.000
_cell.angle_alpha   90.00
_cell.angle_beta   90.00
_cell.angle_gamma   90.00
#
_symmetry.space_group_name_H-M   'P 1'
#
loop_
_entity.id
_entity.type
_entity.pdbx_description
1 polymer ?
#
loop_
_entity_poly.entity_id
_entity_poly.type
_entity_poly.pdbx_seq_one_letter_code
_entity_poly.pdbx_strand_id
1 'polypeptide(L)'
;MAIDIKRHKEKMNRDEPEIKLVPFIDILFTLLIFLVVTSTFGAASVTGDDTGTGTGKPNMTDTTGDAEYYLLPVAGLQKVVVNGVDMSSEIRGNAIGVHARVLDQGDVQIKTSEHAIYIQAPSGMSPQEAVHKPE
;
A
#
# COMPACT_ATOMS: atom_id res chain seq x y z
N MET A 1 0.38 16.29 -70.33
CA MET A 1 -0.09 17.02 -69.13
C MET A 1 1.08 17.03 -68.15
N ALA A 2 1.76 18.16 -67.97
CA ALA A 2 2.91 18.24 -67.08
C ALA A 2 2.42 18.56 -65.66
N ILE A 3 2.76 17.73 -64.68
CA ILE A 3 2.40 17.95 -63.27
C ILE A 3 3.30 19.08 -62.73
N ASP A 4 2.68 20.17 -62.30
CA ASP A 4 3.37 21.31 -61.72
C ASP A 4 3.75 21.03 -60.26
N ILE A 5 4.93 20.44 -60.10
CA ILE A 5 5.56 20.06 -58.82
C ILE A 5 5.80 21.25 -57.88
N LYS A 6 5.91 22.49 -58.39
CA LYS A 6 6.14 23.68 -57.55
C LYS A 6 4.91 24.02 -56.72
N ARG A 7 3.73 23.95 -57.34
CA ARG A 7 2.44 24.20 -56.68
C ARG A 7 2.07 23.14 -55.63
N HIS A 8 2.55 21.91 -55.81
CA HIS A 8 2.31 20.83 -54.83
C HIS A 8 3.20 20.99 -53.58
N LYS A 9 4.46 21.39 -53.75
CA LYS A 9 5.39 21.66 -52.65
C LYS A 9 4.98 22.85 -51.79
N GLU A 10 4.46 23.91 -52.40
CA GLU A 10 3.96 25.09 -51.66
C GLU A 10 2.68 24.81 -50.85
N LYS A 11 1.88 23.81 -51.26
CA LYS A 11 0.70 23.37 -50.48
C LYS A 11 1.11 22.66 -49.19
N MET A 12 2.10 21.77 -49.26
CA MET A 12 2.58 21.02 -48.09
C MET A 12 3.28 21.88 -47.04
N ASN A 13 4.01 22.92 -47.44
CA ASN A 13 4.69 23.83 -46.50
C ASN A 13 3.75 24.77 -45.74
N ARG A 14 2.46 24.84 -46.10
CA ARG A 14 1.44 25.61 -45.39
C ARG A 14 0.68 24.77 -44.36
N ASP A 15 0.89 23.46 -44.34
CA ASP A 15 0.23 22.52 -43.46
C ASP A 15 1.11 22.16 -42.24
N GLU A 16 1.93 23.09 -41.76
CA GLU A 16 2.57 22.92 -40.44
C GLU A 16 1.51 23.13 -39.35
N PRO A 17 1.20 22.11 -38.53
CA PRO A 17 0.16 22.23 -37.53
C PRO A 17 0.62 23.17 -36.40
N GLU A 18 -0.03 24.33 -36.29
CA GLU A 18 0.13 25.22 -35.13
C GLU A 18 -0.52 24.60 -33.89
N ILE A 19 0.28 24.03 -33.01
CA ILE A 19 -0.20 23.53 -31.71
C ILE A 19 -0.58 24.73 -30.83
N LYS A 20 -1.83 24.80 -30.39
CA LYS A 20 -2.28 25.82 -29.43
C LYS A 20 -1.79 25.43 -28.02
N LEU A 21 -0.74 26.11 -27.55
CA LEU A 21 -0.10 25.86 -26.25
C LEU A 21 -1.01 26.16 -25.05
N VAL A 22 -1.90 27.16 -25.16
CA VAL A 22 -2.79 27.58 -24.06
C VAL A 22 -3.68 26.44 -23.56
N PRO A 23 -4.49 25.76 -24.40
CA PRO A 23 -5.28 24.62 -23.94
C PRO A 23 -4.44 23.40 -23.55
N PHE A 24 -3.24 23.23 -24.12
CA PHE A 24 -2.35 22.11 -23.77
C PHE A 24 -1.81 22.22 -22.34
N ILE A 25 -1.41 23.43 -21.94
CA ILE A 25 -0.94 23.70 -20.57
C ILE A 25 -2.07 23.47 -19.56
N ASP A 26 -3.31 23.85 -19.88
CA ASP A 26 -4.47 23.66 -19.00
C ASP A 26 -4.74 22.17 -18.70
N ILE A 27 -4.64 21.32 -19.73
CA ILE A 27 -4.77 19.86 -19.60
C ILE A 27 -3.63 19.28 -18.75
N LEU A 28 -2.39 19.71 -18.99
CA LEU A 28 -1.22 19.22 -18.26
C LEU A 28 -1.31 19.61 -16.77
N PHE A 29 -1.71 20.85 -16.48
CA PHE A 29 -1.85 21.34 -15.12
C PHE A 29 -2.98 20.65 -14.36
N THR A 30 -4.11 20.38 -15.04
CA THR A 30 -5.22 19.61 -14.48
C THR A 30 -4.79 18.19 -14.11
N LEU A 31 -4.02 17.51 -14.99
CA LEU A 31 -3.46 16.18 -14.70
C LEU A 31 -2.46 16.20 -13.54
N LEU A 32 -1.61 17.21 -13.45
CA LEU A 32 -0.61 17.33 -12.39
C LEU A 32 -1.30 17.52 -11.02
N ILE A 33 -2.27 18.42 -10.93
CA ILE A 33 -3.05 18.61 -9.69
C ILE A 33 -3.76 17.31 -9.32
N PHE A 34 -4.39 16.65 -10.30
CA PHE A 34 -5.06 15.37 -10.06
C PHE A 34 -4.09 14.32 -9.51
N LEU A 35 -2.89 14.20 -10.10
CA LEU A 35 -1.86 13.25 -9.68
C LEU A 35 -1.30 13.61 -8.29
N VAL A 36 -1.06 14.89 -8.00
CA VAL A 36 -0.60 15.33 -6.67
C VAL A 36 -1.67 15.03 -5.61
N VAL A 37 -2.93 15.41 -5.86
CA VAL A 37 -4.03 15.19 -4.90
C VAL A 37 -4.28 13.69 -4.70
N THR A 38 -4.32 12.89 -5.76
CA THR A 38 -4.55 11.43 -5.66
C THR A 38 -3.33 10.66 -5.13
N SER A 39 -2.09 11.12 -5.38
CA SER A 39 -0.89 10.48 -4.85
C SER A 39 -0.79 10.60 -3.33
N THR A 40 -1.34 11.66 -2.71
CA THR A 40 -1.44 11.73 -1.25
C THR A 40 -2.30 10.61 -0.66
N PHE A 41 -3.29 10.09 -1.41
CA PHE A 41 -4.10 8.95 -0.99
C PHE A 41 -3.46 7.60 -1.33
N GLY A 42 -2.66 7.51 -2.39
CA GLY A 42 -1.93 6.28 -2.77
C GLY A 42 -0.66 6.01 -1.95
N ALA A 43 -0.07 7.03 -1.32
CA ALA A 43 1.14 6.89 -0.50
C ALA A 43 0.93 6.11 0.81
N ALA A 44 -0.32 5.85 1.23
CA ALA A 44 -0.59 4.95 2.34
C ALA A 44 -0.45 3.46 1.96
N SER A 45 -0.29 3.12 0.67
CA SER A 45 -0.21 1.72 0.20
C SER A 45 1.01 1.40 -0.68
N VAL A 46 1.86 2.37 -1.02
CA VAL A 46 3.04 2.15 -1.90
C VAL A 46 4.26 2.88 -1.35
N THR A 47 4.66 2.53 -0.13
CA THR A 47 6.05 2.72 0.32
C THR A 47 6.47 1.40 0.95
N GLY A 48 6.92 0.49 0.10
CA GLY A 48 7.27 -0.89 0.44
C GLY A 48 7.61 -1.66 -0.83
N ASP A 49 8.46 -1.07 -1.67
CA ASP A 49 9.14 -1.81 -2.73
C ASP A 49 10.39 -2.43 -2.10
N ASP A 50 10.39 -3.74 -1.86
CA ASP A 50 11.54 -4.58 -2.20
C ASP A 50 11.13 -6.08 -2.23
N THR A 51 11.25 -6.68 -3.41
CA THR A 51 11.42 -8.11 -3.71
C THR A 51 10.75 -9.17 -2.82
N GLY A 52 9.66 -9.77 -3.30
CA GLY A 52 9.20 -11.06 -2.76
C GLY A 52 7.83 -11.50 -3.25
N THR A 53 7.82 -12.53 -4.11
CA THR A 53 6.69 -13.39 -4.49
C THR A 53 5.32 -13.07 -3.89
N GLY A 54 4.40 -12.61 -4.73
CA GLY A 54 2.99 -12.43 -4.40
C GLY A 54 2.33 -13.71 -3.88
N THR A 55 2.28 -13.82 -2.56
CA THR A 55 1.21 -14.54 -1.86
C THR A 55 0.46 -13.45 -1.09
N GLY A 56 -0.87 -13.49 -1.06
CA GLY A 56 -1.69 -12.47 -0.37
C GLY A 56 -1.54 -12.47 1.16
N LYS A 57 -0.38 -12.86 1.68
CA LYS A 57 0.00 -12.82 3.08
C LYS A 57 0.79 -11.52 3.35
N PRO A 58 0.60 -10.87 4.51
CA PRO A 58 1.35 -9.68 4.90
C PRO A 58 2.86 -9.90 4.80
N ASN A 59 3.62 -8.83 4.60
CA ASN A 59 5.06 -8.90 4.45
C ASN A 59 5.72 -9.40 5.77
N MET A 60 6.70 -10.27 5.62
CA MET A 60 7.39 -10.96 6.69
C MET A 60 8.64 -10.13 7.02
N THR A 61 8.76 -9.59 8.23
CA THR A 61 9.87 -8.65 8.52
C THR A 61 10.58 -8.93 9.84
N ASP A 62 10.28 -10.03 10.53
CA ASP A 62 11.03 -10.39 11.73
C ASP A 62 11.22 -11.92 11.83
N THR A 63 12.44 -12.38 11.55
CA THR A 63 12.89 -13.77 11.72
C THR A 63 13.81 -13.87 12.94
N THR A 64 13.42 -13.26 14.05
CA THR A 64 14.16 -13.38 15.31
C THR A 64 13.77 -14.69 16.00
N GLY A 65 14.40 -15.79 15.56
CA GLY A 65 14.21 -17.16 16.05
C GLY A 65 13.52 -18.08 15.04
N ASP A 66 13.39 -19.37 15.39
CA ASP A 66 12.66 -20.42 14.64
C ASP A 66 11.15 -20.10 14.44
N ALA A 67 10.70 -18.95 14.95
CA ALA A 67 9.33 -18.47 14.90
C ALA A 67 9.21 -17.29 13.93
N GLU A 68 8.32 -17.45 12.96
CA GLU A 68 8.04 -16.47 11.92
C GLU A 68 6.94 -15.48 12.36
N TYR A 69 7.27 -14.18 12.42
CA TYR A 69 6.33 -13.10 12.74
C TYR A 69 6.02 -12.22 11.52
N TYR A 70 4.74 -11.91 11.33
CA TYR A 70 4.23 -11.03 10.29
C TYR A 70 3.82 -9.68 10.85
N LEU A 71 4.16 -8.59 10.16
CA LEU A 71 3.74 -7.25 10.57
C LEU A 71 2.29 -7.02 10.14
N LEU A 72 1.41 -6.86 11.13
CA LEU A 72 0.03 -6.47 10.92
C LEU A 72 -0.12 -4.97 11.18
N PRO A 73 -0.50 -4.15 10.18
CA PRO A 73 -0.71 -2.73 10.38
C PRO A 73 -1.94 -2.51 11.25
N VAL A 74 -1.79 -1.75 12.32
CA VAL A 74 -2.85 -1.49 13.28
C VAL A 74 -3.47 -0.11 13.05
N ALA A 75 -3.66 0.31 11.79
CA ALA A 75 -4.04 1.68 11.39
C ALA A 75 -5.15 2.33 12.25
N GLY A 76 -4.74 3.06 13.30
CA GLY A 76 -5.63 3.69 14.28
C GLY A 76 -6.24 2.77 15.34
N LEU A 77 -5.96 1.47 15.30
CA LEU A 77 -6.30 0.47 16.32
C LEU A 77 -5.31 0.63 17.48
N GLN A 78 -5.83 1.07 18.63
CA GLN A 78 -5.04 1.39 19.83
C GLN A 78 -4.94 0.21 20.78
N LYS A 79 -5.81 -0.79 20.60
CA LYS A 79 -5.96 -1.91 21.52
C LYS A 79 -5.73 -3.23 20.81
N VAL A 80 -4.90 -4.10 21.39
CA VAL A 80 -4.76 -5.49 20.96
C VAL A 80 -5.07 -6.39 22.15
N VAL A 81 -5.97 -7.34 21.96
CA VAL A 81 -6.36 -8.31 22.97
C VAL A 81 -6.11 -9.71 22.43
N VAL A 82 -5.27 -10.48 23.10
CA VAL A 82 -4.96 -11.87 22.73
C VAL A 82 -5.48 -12.82 23.79
N ASN A 83 -6.37 -13.73 23.43
CA ASN A 83 -7.02 -14.67 24.35
C ASN A 83 -7.63 -13.97 25.59
N GLY A 84 -8.14 -12.74 25.42
CA GLY A 84 -8.69 -11.92 26.51
C GLY A 84 -7.68 -11.11 27.32
N VAL A 85 -6.38 -11.24 27.04
CA VAL A 85 -5.30 -10.47 27.70
C VAL A 85 -4.95 -9.25 26.85
N ASP A 86 -4.82 -8.08 27.47
CA ASP A 86 -4.39 -6.86 26.79
C ASP A 86 -2.89 -6.93 26.44
N MET A 87 -2.59 -6.87 25.15
CA MET A 87 -1.24 -6.89 24.57
C MET A 87 -0.94 -5.60 23.78
N SER A 88 -1.66 -4.51 24.08
CA SER A 88 -1.49 -3.23 23.37
C SER A 88 -0.11 -2.62 23.57
N SER A 89 0.63 -3.03 24.60
CA SER A 89 2.04 -2.65 24.83
C SER A 89 2.99 -3.16 23.74
N GLU A 90 2.56 -4.15 22.97
CA GLU A 90 3.33 -4.75 21.89
C GLU A 90 3.21 -3.99 20.56
N ILE A 91 2.34 -2.98 20.49
CA ILE A 91 2.22 -2.11 19.33
C ILE A 91 3.43 -1.18 19.25
N ARG A 92 4.11 -1.14 18.09
CA ARG A 92 5.14 -0.15 17.77
C ARG A 92 4.99 0.37 16.35
N GLY A 93 5.21 1.67 16.16
CA GLY A 93 5.22 2.26 14.83
C GLY A 93 3.94 2.05 14.02
N ASN A 94 2.77 1.95 14.68
CA ASN A 94 1.48 1.65 14.04
C ASN A 94 1.38 0.25 13.42
N ALA A 95 2.20 -0.70 13.89
CA ALA A 95 2.12 -2.11 13.55
C ALA A 95 2.30 -3.00 14.80
N ILE A 96 1.93 -4.26 14.65
CA ILE A 96 2.20 -5.32 15.63
C ILE A 96 2.69 -6.57 14.90
N GLY A 97 3.69 -7.26 15.46
CA GLY A 97 4.12 -8.56 14.96
C GLY A 97 3.13 -9.63 15.42
N VAL A 98 2.62 -10.44 14.49
CA VAL A 98 1.70 -11.56 14.76
C VAL A 98 2.35 -12.84 14.28
N HIS A 99 2.39 -13.86 15.14
CA HIS A 99 3.00 -15.13 14.80
C HIS A 99 2.25 -15.82 13.65
N ALA A 100 2.97 -16.39 12.68
CA ALA A 100 2.44 -17.14 11.55
C ALA A 100 1.33 -18.14 11.91
N ARG A 101 1.50 -18.92 12.99
CA ARG A 101 0.51 -19.90 13.44
C ARG A 101 -0.82 -19.28 13.85
N VAL A 102 -0.82 -18.04 14.33
CA VAL A 102 -2.05 -17.30 14.64
C VAL A 102 -2.81 -16.96 13.37
N LEU A 103 -2.11 -16.62 12.29
CA LEU A 103 -2.74 -16.33 10.99
C LEU A 103 -3.25 -17.59 10.30
N ASP A 104 -2.58 -18.73 10.49
CA ASP A 104 -2.95 -19.99 9.82
C ASP A 104 -4.00 -20.81 10.61
N GLN A 105 -3.95 -20.80 11.94
CA GLN A 105 -4.77 -21.66 12.81
C GLN A 105 -5.57 -20.91 13.88
N GLY A 106 -5.29 -19.63 14.09
CA GLY A 106 -6.01 -18.77 15.03
C GLY A 106 -7.19 -18.05 14.38
N ASP A 107 -7.74 -17.09 15.13
CA ASP A 107 -8.74 -16.13 14.63
C ASP A 107 -8.27 -14.71 14.92
N VAL A 108 -8.40 -13.82 13.93
CA VAL A 108 -8.03 -12.41 14.05
C VAL A 108 -9.21 -11.56 13.63
N GLN A 109 -9.82 -10.89 14.59
CA GLN A 109 -10.97 -10.04 14.40
C GLN A 109 -10.59 -8.57 14.59
N ILE A 110 -10.74 -7.79 13.52
CA ILE A 110 -10.50 -6.35 13.55
C ILE A 110 -11.83 -5.65 13.82
N LYS A 111 -11.92 -4.96 14.97
CA LYS A 111 -13.12 -4.22 15.37
C LYS A 111 -12.85 -2.73 15.33
N THR A 112 -13.03 -2.15 14.15
CA THR A 112 -12.74 -0.73 13.89
C THR A 112 -13.58 0.21 14.75
N SER A 113 -14.82 -0.14 15.08
CA SER A 113 -15.69 0.68 15.96
C SER A 113 -15.14 0.83 17.38
N GLU A 114 -14.37 -0.14 17.86
CA GLU A 114 -13.76 -0.14 19.20
C GLU A 114 -12.26 0.17 19.16
N HIS A 115 -11.73 0.46 17.97
CA HIS A 115 -10.30 0.68 17.74
C HIS A 115 -9.45 -0.48 18.30
N ALA A 116 -9.96 -1.72 18.20
CA ALA A 116 -9.38 -2.89 18.84
C ALA A 116 -9.20 -4.08 17.87
N ILE A 117 -8.16 -4.85 18.09
CA ILE A 117 -7.93 -6.16 17.46
C ILE A 117 -8.10 -7.23 18.53
N TYR A 118 -8.91 -8.24 18.22
CA TYR A 118 -9.07 -9.42 19.04
C TYR A 118 -8.41 -10.60 18.32
N ILE A 119 -7.45 -11.22 18.99
CA ILE A 119 -6.70 -12.35 18.49
C ILE A 119 -7.02 -13.55 19.38
N GLN A 120 -7.42 -14.66 18.76
CA GLN A 120 -7.49 -15.96 19.41
C GLN A 120 -6.33 -16.81 18.89
N ALA A 121 -5.35 -17.04 19.75
CA ALA A 121 -4.20 -17.87 19.43
C ALA A 121 -4.61 -19.35 19.42
N PRO A 122 -3.96 -20.19 18.59
CA PRO A 122 -4.21 -21.62 18.56
C PRO A 122 -3.86 -22.29 19.90
N SER A 123 -4.42 -23.48 20.14
CA SER A 123 -4.18 -24.24 21.37
C SER A 123 -2.69 -24.47 21.63
N GLY A 124 -2.24 -24.15 22.84
CA GLY A 124 -0.85 -24.33 23.28
C GLY A 124 0.08 -23.14 23.01
N MET A 125 -0.43 -22.04 22.45
CA MET A 125 0.32 -20.79 22.27
C MET A 125 -0.05 -19.77 23.34
N SER A 126 0.97 -19.14 23.96
CA SER A 126 0.75 -18.08 24.95
C SER A 126 0.44 -16.72 24.27
N PRO A 127 -0.25 -15.79 24.95
CA PRO A 127 -0.48 -14.44 24.41
C PRO A 127 0.81 -13.71 24.01
N GLN A 128 1.89 -13.88 24.79
CA GLN A 128 3.20 -13.25 24.56
C GLN A 128 3.97 -13.86 23.38
N GLU A 129 3.65 -15.09 23.01
CA GLU A 129 4.22 -15.77 21.84
C GLU A 129 3.39 -15.48 20.58
N ALA A 130 2.10 -15.24 20.73
CA ALA A 130 1.21 -14.93 19.63
C ALA A 130 1.48 -13.56 19.00
N VAL A 131 1.97 -12.60 19.79
CA VAL A 131 2.28 -11.24 19.32
C VAL A 131 3.62 -10.75 19.84
N HIS A 132 4.31 -9.94 19.04
CA HIS A 132 5.62 -9.38 19.34
C HIS A 132 5.72 -7.90 18.94
N LYS A 133 6.60 -7.16 19.61
CA LYS A 133 6.96 -5.79 19.22
C LYS A 133 7.82 -5.83 17.96
N PRO A 134 7.40 -5.22 16.84
CA PRO A 134 8.30 -5.04 15.71
C PRO A 134 9.46 -4.13 16.12
N GLU A 135 10.68 -4.48 15.69
CA GLU A 135 11.88 -3.65 15.88
C GLU A 135 11.83 -2.30 15.13
#